data_AF-A0A1F2WNK1-F1
#
_entry.id   AF-A0A1F2WNK1-F1
#
_cell.length_a   1.000
_cell.length_b   1.000
_cell.length_c   1.000
_cell.angle_alpha   90.00
_cell.angle_beta   90.00
_cell.angle_gamma   90.00
#
_symmetry.space_group_name_H-M   'P 1'
#
loop_
_entity.id
_entity.type
_entity.pdbx_description
1 polymer ?
#
loop_
_entity_poly.entity_id
_entity_poly.type
_entity_poly.pdbx_seq_one_letter_code
_entity_poly.pdbx_strand_id
1 'polypeptide(L)'
;MELRRFIKEKYGAKILLAFSGGKDAIAAWLALRDDGFEILPYHMTLVPGMSFVEESLSRYEAFFGAKIVRVTHPSFFRWLCNLVFQPPERCAVIESYRLPSLTYEDQIAVVRQRLGEKASGVLVASGVRAADSPYRRHACDKYGALRELRLQVWPIYDWGISEVEKAIVGSGCRLSIEYELFGRSFDGIDYRFLEPIKRVFPEDYKRILDWFPLADLELFRRGERSAHA
;
A
#
# COMPACT_ATOMS: atom_id res chain seq x y z
N MET A 1 -7.07 21.33 7.48
CA MET A 1 -6.36 21.63 8.76
C MET A 1 -7.22 21.31 9.99
N GLU A 2 -8.50 21.69 10.00
CA GLU A 2 -9.41 21.47 11.15
C GLU A 2 -9.56 19.99 11.56
N LEU A 3 -9.71 19.07 10.60
CA LEU A 3 -9.85 17.64 10.91
C LEU A 3 -8.64 17.09 11.69
N ARG A 4 -7.42 17.38 11.24
CA ARG A 4 -6.20 16.88 11.88
C ARG A 4 -6.02 17.44 13.29
N ARG A 5 -6.36 18.72 13.49
CA ARG A 5 -6.40 19.30 14.83
C ARG A 5 -7.42 18.60 15.73
N PHE A 6 -8.65 18.42 15.24
CA PHE A 6 -9.73 17.74 15.98
C PHE A 6 -9.33 16.32 16.40
N ILE A 7 -8.79 15.51 15.49
CA ILE A 7 -8.39 14.14 15.85
C ILE A 7 -7.22 14.11 16.83
N LYS A 8 -6.29 15.07 16.75
CA LYS A 8 -5.17 15.18 17.70
C LYS A 8 -5.67 15.50 19.11
N GLU A 9 -6.64 16.41 19.21
CA GLU A 9 -7.26 16.79 20.49
C GLU A 9 -8.09 15.64 21.09
N LYS A 10 -8.85 14.91 20.26
CA LYS A 10 -9.76 13.84 20.72
C LYS A 10 -9.07 12.48 20.96
N TYR A 11 -8.11 12.10 20.11
CA TYR A 11 -7.50 10.76 20.11
C TYR A 11 -6.00 10.77 20.46
N GLY A 12 -5.41 11.96 20.63
CA GLY A 12 -3.99 12.13 20.88
C GLY A 12 -3.16 12.22 19.59
N ALA A 13 -1.86 12.44 19.77
CA ALA A 13 -0.92 12.71 18.67
C ALA A 13 -0.36 11.44 17.99
N LYS A 14 -0.68 10.24 18.48
CA LYS A 14 -0.22 8.98 17.86
C LYS A 14 -1.17 8.56 16.76
N ILE A 15 -0.62 8.13 15.63
CA ILE A 15 -1.43 7.68 14.49
C ILE A 15 -0.73 6.57 13.70
N LEU A 16 -1.47 5.52 13.35
CA LEU A 16 -1.01 4.52 12.40
C LEU A 16 -1.17 5.09 10.99
N LEU A 17 -0.19 4.88 10.11
CA LEU A 17 -0.30 5.33 8.72
C LEU A 17 -0.21 4.13 7.76
N ALA A 18 -1.27 3.89 7.01
CA ALA A 18 -1.27 2.97 5.87
C ALA A 18 -0.46 3.59 4.73
N PHE A 19 0.80 3.17 4.59
CA PHE A 19 1.76 3.79 3.70
C PHE A 19 2.04 2.92 2.47
N SER A 20 1.43 3.27 1.33
CA SER A 20 1.63 2.53 0.07
C SER A 20 2.87 2.94 -0.73
N GLY A 21 3.60 3.99 -0.32
CA GLY A 21 4.62 4.64 -1.15
C GLY A 21 4.04 5.54 -2.26
N GLY A 22 2.71 5.65 -2.34
CA GLY A 22 2.01 6.54 -3.26
C GLY A 22 2.17 8.02 -2.90
N LYS A 23 2.05 8.91 -3.88
CA LYS A 23 2.07 10.38 -3.71
C LYS A 23 1.11 10.84 -2.59
N ASP A 24 -0.10 10.30 -2.54
CA ASP A 24 -1.10 10.70 -1.56
C ASP A 24 -0.77 10.16 -0.16
N ALA A 25 -0.13 8.98 -0.07
CA ALA A 25 0.36 8.44 1.20
C ALA A 25 1.56 9.25 1.75
N ILE A 26 2.46 9.70 0.86
CA ILE A 26 3.57 10.61 1.20
C ILE A 26 3.02 11.95 1.69
N ALA A 27 2.07 12.54 0.94
CA ALA A 27 1.43 13.79 1.34
C ALA A 27 0.69 13.67 2.68
N ALA A 28 0.01 12.55 2.94
CA ALA A 28 -0.61 12.29 4.23
C ALA A 28 0.42 12.20 5.36
N TRP A 29 1.57 11.55 5.13
CA TRP A 29 2.65 11.52 6.11
C TRP A 29 3.16 12.92 6.40
N LEU A 30 3.48 13.70 5.37
CA LEU A 30 3.96 15.08 5.50
C LEU A 30 2.97 15.94 6.28
N ALA A 31 1.69 15.91 5.90
CA ALA A 31 0.64 16.68 6.56
C ALA A 31 0.48 16.32 8.05
N LEU A 32 0.54 15.03 8.40
CA LEU A 32 0.48 14.58 9.78
C LEU A 32 1.75 14.95 10.56
N ARG A 33 2.93 14.83 9.95
CA ARG A 33 4.20 15.18 10.58
C ARG A 33 4.27 16.66 10.89
N ASP A 34 3.87 17.50 9.94
CA ASP A 34 3.90 18.95 10.06
C ASP A 34 2.90 19.45 11.12
N ASP A 35 1.78 18.74 11.32
CA ASP A 35 0.84 18.96 12.43
C ASP A 35 1.28 18.31 13.76
N GLY A 36 2.49 17.73 13.80
CA GLY A 36 3.16 17.21 14.99
C GLY A 36 2.57 15.89 15.52
N PHE A 37 2.16 14.98 14.62
CA PHE A 37 1.79 13.62 15.00
C PHE A 37 3.02 12.72 15.15
N GLU A 38 2.98 11.79 16.11
CA GLU A 38 3.85 10.62 16.16
C GLU A 38 3.27 9.56 15.23
N ILE A 39 3.94 9.32 14.10
CA ILE A 39 3.44 8.45 13.04
C ILE A 39 4.06 7.06 13.18
N LEU A 40 3.20 6.05 13.18
CA LEU A 40 3.53 4.63 13.20
C LEU A 40 3.20 4.03 11.83
N PRO A 41 4.11 4.10 10.85
CA PRO A 41 3.82 3.72 9.48
C PRO A 41 3.86 2.20 9.30
N TYR A 42 2.98 1.69 8.44
CA TYR A 42 3.02 0.31 7.98
C TYR A 42 2.77 0.23 6.47
N HIS A 43 3.40 -0.75 5.83
CA HIS A 43 3.26 -1.03 4.41
C HIS A 43 2.73 -2.44 4.21
N MET A 44 1.79 -2.59 3.29
CA MET A 44 1.20 -3.87 2.90
C MET A 44 1.83 -4.33 1.58
N THR A 45 2.82 -5.23 1.67
CA THR A 45 3.58 -5.73 0.53
C THR A 45 2.75 -6.75 -0.28
N LEU A 46 2.57 -6.51 -1.58
CA LEU A 46 1.79 -7.38 -2.48
C LEU A 46 2.40 -8.76 -2.69
N VAL A 47 3.70 -8.82 -3.03
CA VAL A 47 4.46 -10.06 -3.20
C VAL A 47 5.65 -9.97 -2.25
N PRO A 48 5.87 -10.94 -1.34
CA PRO A 48 6.98 -10.86 -0.39
C PRO A 48 8.35 -10.83 -1.08
N GLY A 49 9.27 -10.00 -0.57
CA GLY A 49 10.68 -10.02 -0.98
C GLY A 49 11.02 -9.21 -2.23
N MET A 50 10.13 -8.31 -2.68
CA MET A 50 10.37 -7.46 -3.85
C MET A 50 11.40 -6.37 -3.53
N SER A 51 12.54 -6.41 -4.22
CA SER A 51 13.69 -5.53 -3.96
C SER A 51 13.39 -4.07 -4.25
N PHE A 52 12.70 -3.74 -5.35
CA PHE A 52 12.35 -2.36 -5.67
C PHE A 52 11.40 -1.72 -4.62
N VAL A 53 10.55 -2.55 -3.99
CA VAL A 53 9.66 -2.11 -2.90
C VAL A 53 10.49 -1.85 -1.65
N GLU A 54 11.35 -2.79 -1.25
CA GLU A 54 12.19 -2.63 -0.05
C GLU A 54 13.18 -1.47 -0.16
N GLU A 55 13.74 -1.24 -1.35
CA GLU A 55 14.59 -0.07 -1.60
C GLU A 55 13.81 1.24 -1.41
N SER A 56 12.60 1.32 -1.98
CA SER A 56 11.74 2.50 -1.83
C SER A 56 11.36 2.72 -0.36
N LEU A 57 10.94 1.67 0.35
CA LEU A 57 10.63 1.75 1.77
C LEU A 57 11.84 2.19 2.60
N SER A 58 13.03 1.63 2.34
CA SER A 58 14.26 2.01 3.04
C SER A 58 14.62 3.49 2.85
N ARG A 59 14.42 4.02 1.63
CA ARG A 59 14.59 5.46 1.37
C ARG A 59 13.58 6.31 2.14
N TYR A 60 12.32 5.87 2.23
CA TYR A 60 11.31 6.57 3.05
C TYR A 60 11.62 6.50 4.55
N GLU A 61 12.07 5.36 5.07
CA GLU A 61 12.50 5.25 6.47
C GLU A 61 13.64 6.23 6.78
N ALA A 62 14.62 6.34 5.88
CA ALA A 62 15.73 7.27 6.04
C ALA A 62 15.26 8.73 5.98
N PHE A 63 14.36 9.07 5.05
CA PHE A 63 13.83 10.41 4.89
C PHE A 63 12.94 10.86 6.07
N PHE A 64 12.06 9.98 6.54
CA PHE A 64 11.11 10.28 7.62
C PHE A 64 11.63 9.96 9.02
N GLY A 65 12.76 9.25 9.13
CA GLY A 65 13.33 8.85 10.41
C GLY A 65 12.47 7.85 11.20
N ALA A 66 11.60 7.09 10.53
CA ALA A 66 10.70 6.13 11.19
C ALA A 66 10.71 4.77 10.48
N LYS A 67 10.69 3.69 11.26
CA LYS A 67 10.60 2.33 10.74
C LYS A 67 9.18 2.00 10.28
N ILE A 68 9.07 1.46 9.08
CA ILE A 68 7.81 1.06 8.45
C ILE A 68 7.56 -0.42 8.75
N VAL A 69 6.45 -0.75 9.40
CA VAL A 69 6.10 -2.16 9.63
C VAL A 69 5.67 -2.80 8.30
N ARG A 70 6.36 -3.85 7.84
CA ARG A 70 5.94 -4.62 6.66
C ARG A 70 4.95 -5.72 7.05
N VAL A 71 3.80 -5.78 6.39
CA VAL A 71 2.87 -6.92 6.46
C VAL A 71 2.47 -7.35 5.06
N THR A 72 1.97 -8.56 4.90
CA THR A 72 1.55 -9.06 3.59
C THR A 72 0.19 -8.48 3.22
N HIS A 73 0.04 -8.02 1.99
CA HIS A 73 -1.22 -7.45 1.52
C HIS A 73 -2.31 -8.53 1.43
N PRO A 74 -3.57 -8.26 1.81
CA PRO A 74 -4.68 -9.23 1.71
C PRO A 74 -4.88 -9.82 0.30
N SER A 75 -4.66 -8.99 -0.73
CA SER A 75 -4.68 -9.41 -2.14
C SER A 75 -3.79 -10.62 -2.43
N PHE A 76 -2.65 -10.78 -1.76
CA PHE A 76 -1.75 -11.92 -1.98
C PHE A 76 -2.46 -13.24 -1.68
N PHE A 77 -3.06 -13.33 -0.50
CA PHE A 77 -3.84 -14.51 -0.09
C PHE A 77 -5.06 -14.70 -0.96
N ARG A 78 -5.76 -13.62 -1.30
CA ARG A 78 -6.90 -13.68 -2.23
C ARG A 78 -6.49 -14.22 -3.59
N TRP A 79 -5.34 -13.83 -4.14
CA TRP A 79 -4.85 -14.35 -5.41
C TRP A 79 -4.50 -15.83 -5.33
N LEU A 80 -3.83 -16.27 -4.26
CA LEU A 80 -3.55 -17.69 -4.04
C LEU A 80 -4.83 -18.50 -3.88
N CYS A 81 -5.77 -18.09 -3.03
CA CYS A 81 -7.03 -18.79 -2.80
C CYS A 81 -7.91 -18.85 -4.06
N ASN A 82 -7.81 -17.87 -4.95
CA ASN A 82 -8.51 -17.86 -6.24
C ASN A 82 -7.69 -18.50 -7.38
N LEU A 83 -6.59 -19.18 -7.06
CA LEU A 83 -5.73 -19.87 -8.03
C LEU A 83 -5.25 -18.96 -9.18
N VAL A 84 -5.11 -17.66 -8.91
CA VAL A 84 -4.68 -16.67 -9.90
C VAL A 84 -3.28 -17.05 -10.38
N PHE A 85 -3.16 -17.24 -11.69
CA PHE A 85 -1.91 -17.63 -12.35
C PHE A 85 -1.25 -18.89 -11.76
N GLN A 86 -2.06 -19.85 -11.29
CA GLN A 86 -1.56 -21.12 -10.80
C GLN A 86 -1.64 -22.23 -11.86
N PRO A 87 -0.57 -23.03 -12.00
CA PRO A 87 -0.59 -24.21 -12.84
C PRO A 87 -1.35 -25.37 -12.13
N PRO A 88 -2.08 -26.24 -12.86
CA PRO A 88 -3.02 -27.22 -12.28
C PRO A 88 -2.44 -28.11 -11.18
N GLU A 89 -1.17 -28.51 -11.30
CA GLU A 89 -0.44 -29.32 -10.33
C GLU A 89 -0.28 -28.64 -8.95
N ARG A 90 -0.27 -27.30 -8.89
CA ARG A 90 -0.23 -26.54 -7.63
C ARG A 90 -1.60 -26.36 -6.99
N CYS A 91 -2.68 -26.42 -7.76
CA CYS A 91 -4.03 -26.07 -7.28
C CYS A 91 -4.46 -26.94 -6.09
N ALA A 92 -4.35 -28.27 -6.22
CA ALA A 92 -4.75 -29.19 -5.16
C ALA A 92 -3.94 -28.97 -3.86
N VAL A 93 -2.66 -28.62 -3.98
CA VAL A 93 -1.81 -28.29 -2.82
C VAL A 93 -2.29 -27.01 -2.16
N ILE A 94 -2.51 -25.93 -2.91
CA ILE A 94 -2.98 -24.64 -2.38
C ILE A 94 -4.32 -24.79 -1.68
N GLU A 95 -5.27 -25.50 -2.28
CA GLU A 95 -6.60 -25.75 -1.70
C GLU A 95 -6.50 -26.56 -0.39
N SER A 96 -5.56 -27.52 -0.32
CA SER A 96 -5.35 -28.33 0.89
C SER A 96 -4.90 -27.51 2.10
N TYR A 97 -4.21 -26.38 1.90
CA TYR A 97 -3.80 -25.47 2.98
C TYR A 97 -4.97 -24.72 3.62
N ARG A 98 -6.14 -24.67 2.96
CA ARG A 98 -7.36 -23.98 3.46
C ARG A 98 -7.04 -22.57 4.00
N LEU A 99 -6.27 -21.81 3.23
CA LEU A 99 -5.80 -20.48 3.64
C LEU A 99 -7.00 -19.58 3.95
N PRO A 100 -6.95 -18.80 5.05
CA PRO A 100 -8.04 -17.91 5.42
C PRO A 100 -8.15 -16.74 4.44
N SER A 101 -9.38 -16.25 4.23
CA SER A 101 -9.60 -14.99 3.53
C SER A 101 -9.24 -13.82 4.44
N LEU A 102 -7.98 -13.40 4.40
CA LEU A 102 -7.52 -12.26 5.19
C LEU A 102 -8.08 -10.95 4.66
N THR A 103 -8.40 -10.05 5.59
CA THR A 103 -8.93 -8.70 5.35
C THR A 103 -7.88 -7.63 5.67
N TYR A 104 -8.18 -6.37 5.35
CA TYR A 104 -7.33 -5.26 5.78
C TYR A 104 -7.32 -5.12 7.30
N GLU A 105 -8.45 -5.37 7.95
CA GLU A 105 -8.61 -5.37 9.40
C GLU A 105 -7.71 -6.42 10.07
N ASP A 106 -7.58 -7.61 9.47
CA ASP A 106 -6.66 -8.66 9.97
C ASP A 106 -5.20 -8.20 9.90
N GLN A 107 -4.81 -7.54 8.80
CA GLN A 107 -3.45 -7.01 8.68
C GLN A 107 -3.19 -5.87 9.67
N ILE A 108 -4.17 -5.01 9.91
CA ILE A 108 -4.09 -3.96 10.93
C ILE A 108 -3.94 -4.59 12.33
N ALA A 109 -4.65 -5.69 12.61
CA ALA A 109 -4.50 -6.41 13.87
C ALA A 109 -3.07 -6.96 14.04
N VAL A 110 -2.47 -7.53 12.98
CA VAL A 110 -1.05 -7.94 12.98
C VAL A 110 -0.12 -6.75 13.21
N VAL A 111 -0.36 -5.61 12.57
CA VAL A 111 0.43 -4.39 12.79
C VAL A 111 0.34 -3.94 14.26
N ARG A 112 -0.88 -3.90 14.82
CA ARG A 112 -1.09 -3.54 16.23
C ARG A 112 -0.40 -4.51 17.18
N GLN A 113 -0.47 -5.81 16.91
CA GLN A 113 0.23 -6.83 17.71
C GLN A 113 1.74 -6.60 17.69
N ARG A 114 2.33 -6.30 16.53
CA ARG A 114 3.77 -6.04 16.40
C ARG A 114 4.22 -4.76 17.09
N LEU A 115 3.37 -3.74 17.12
CA LEU A 115 3.64 -2.45 17.77
C LEU A 115 3.27 -2.43 19.27
N GLY A 116 2.52 -3.43 19.74
CA GLY A 116 2.07 -3.56 21.12
C GLY A 116 1.21 -2.39 21.59
N GLU A 117 1.39 -1.99 22.84
CA GLU A 117 0.63 -0.91 23.48
C GLU A 117 0.68 0.42 22.71
N LYS A 118 1.77 0.67 21.97
CA LYS A 118 1.94 1.89 21.16
C LYS A 118 0.84 2.08 20.12
N ALA A 119 0.22 0.99 19.67
CA ALA A 119 -0.80 1.00 18.65
C ALA A 119 -2.20 0.63 19.19
N SER A 120 -2.40 0.55 20.51
CA SER A 120 -3.72 0.26 21.09
C SER A 120 -4.66 1.46 20.96
N GLY A 121 -5.87 1.27 20.41
CA GLY A 121 -6.87 2.34 20.22
C GLY A 121 -6.49 3.45 19.23
N VAL A 122 -5.30 3.41 18.64
CA VAL A 122 -4.77 4.43 17.72
C VAL A 122 -5.55 4.45 16.39
N LEU A 123 -5.85 5.64 15.86
CA LEU A 123 -6.46 5.81 14.54
C LEU A 123 -5.53 5.35 13.42
N VAL A 124 -6.11 4.81 12.34
CA VAL A 124 -5.45 4.42 11.11
C VAL A 124 -5.71 5.46 10.03
N ALA A 125 -4.69 6.24 9.70
CA ALA A 125 -4.69 7.18 8.60
C ALA A 125 -4.41 6.48 7.26
N SER A 126 -5.04 6.98 6.20
CA SER A 126 -4.70 6.64 4.81
C SER A 126 -4.78 7.89 3.92
N GLY A 127 -3.95 7.99 2.88
CA GLY A 127 -3.91 9.14 1.96
C GLY A 127 -5.10 9.29 1.02
N VAL A 128 -6.29 8.80 1.36
CA VAL A 128 -7.48 8.94 0.53
C VAL A 128 -7.89 10.41 0.43
N ARG A 129 -8.20 10.86 -0.79
CA ARG A 129 -8.75 12.19 -1.06
C ARG A 129 -10.16 12.09 -1.61
N ALA A 130 -11.03 13.03 -1.23
CA ALA A 130 -12.39 13.11 -1.78
C ALA A 130 -12.35 13.32 -3.31
N ALA A 131 -11.30 13.99 -3.80
CA ALA A 131 -11.08 14.27 -5.22
C ALA A 131 -10.58 13.06 -6.04
N ASP A 132 -10.25 11.92 -5.43
CA ASP A 132 -9.71 10.77 -6.17
C ASP A 132 -10.73 10.11 -7.13
N SER A 133 -12.01 10.07 -6.73
CA SER A 133 -13.08 9.52 -7.59
C SER A 133 -14.47 9.96 -7.09
N PRO A 134 -15.52 9.88 -7.94
CA PRO A 134 -16.90 10.10 -7.52
C PRO A 134 -17.31 9.21 -6.34
N TYR A 135 -16.84 7.96 -6.29
CA TYR A 135 -17.09 7.04 -5.18
C TYR A 135 -16.45 7.52 -3.87
N ARG A 136 -15.20 8.00 -3.92
CA ARG A 136 -14.51 8.55 -2.73
C ARG A 136 -15.18 9.83 -2.26
N ARG A 137 -15.58 10.72 -3.17
CA ARG A 137 -16.37 11.92 -2.85
C ARG A 137 -17.66 11.57 -2.14
N HIS A 138 -18.48 10.70 -2.74
CA HIS A 138 -19.73 10.26 -2.13
C HIS A 138 -19.51 9.60 -0.76
N ALA A 139 -18.45 8.81 -0.59
CA ALA A 139 -18.12 8.21 0.68
C ALA A 139 -17.72 9.25 1.75
N CYS A 140 -16.97 10.30 1.37
CA CYS A 140 -16.68 11.44 2.25
C CYS A 140 -17.95 12.18 2.63
N ASP A 141 -18.82 12.48 1.67
CA ASP A 141 -20.05 13.25 1.90
C ASP A 141 -21.02 12.49 2.82
N LYS A 142 -21.13 11.17 2.63
CA LYS A 142 -22.07 10.32 3.39
C LYS A 142 -21.57 9.92 4.77
N TYR A 143 -20.27 9.62 4.91
CA TYR A 143 -19.73 9.01 6.13
C TYR A 143 -18.66 9.87 6.83
N GLY A 144 -18.27 10.99 6.25
CA GLY A 144 -17.17 11.80 6.72
C GLY A 144 -15.79 11.18 6.46
N ALA A 145 -14.76 11.98 6.71
CA ALA A 145 -13.36 11.57 6.62
C ALA A 145 -12.85 10.85 7.88
N LEU A 146 -13.61 10.85 8.98
CA LEU A 146 -13.33 10.13 10.22
C LEU A 146 -14.40 9.06 10.44
N ARG A 147 -13.97 7.80 10.58
CA ARG A 147 -14.83 6.64 10.86
C ARG A 147 -14.48 6.11 12.24
N GLU A 148 -15.10 6.68 13.28
CA GLU A 148 -14.75 6.40 14.68
C GLU A 148 -14.82 4.91 15.04
N LEU A 149 -15.91 4.22 14.66
CA LEU A 149 -16.10 2.79 14.93
C LEU A 149 -15.04 1.89 14.29
N ARG A 150 -14.45 2.31 13.17
CA ARG A 150 -13.38 1.57 12.47
C ARG A 150 -11.98 2.08 12.84
N LEU A 151 -11.90 3.11 13.68
CA LEU A 151 -10.66 3.84 13.96
C LEU A 151 -9.92 4.23 12.67
N GLN A 152 -10.62 4.75 11.67
CA GLN A 152 -10.01 5.14 10.38
C GLN A 152 -10.18 6.63 10.12
N VAL A 153 -9.17 7.26 9.52
CA VAL A 153 -9.22 8.68 9.16
C VAL A 153 -8.52 8.96 7.82
N TRP A 154 -9.04 9.94 7.09
CA TRP A 154 -8.46 10.45 5.84
C TRP A 154 -7.93 11.87 6.08
N PRO A 155 -6.68 12.02 6.54
CA PRO A 155 -6.17 13.28 7.09
C PRO A 155 -5.99 14.39 6.05
N ILE A 156 -5.99 14.04 4.76
CA ILE A 156 -5.87 14.95 3.62
C ILE A 156 -7.09 14.84 2.68
N TYR A 157 -8.25 14.40 3.20
CA TYR A 157 -9.44 14.16 2.38
C TYR A 157 -9.86 15.37 1.54
N ASP A 158 -9.60 16.57 2.06
CA ASP A 158 -9.93 17.88 1.52
C ASP A 158 -8.90 18.38 0.49
N TRP A 159 -7.76 17.69 0.32
CA TRP A 159 -6.68 18.16 -0.55
C TRP A 159 -6.95 17.89 -2.04
N GLY A 160 -6.65 18.89 -2.86
CA GLY A 160 -6.48 18.78 -4.31
C GLY A 160 -5.11 18.25 -4.72
N ILE A 161 -4.94 17.94 -6.02
CA ILE A 161 -3.65 17.45 -6.54
C ILE A 161 -2.52 18.47 -6.36
N SER A 162 -2.82 19.76 -6.51
CA SER A 162 -1.83 20.83 -6.36
C SER A 162 -1.29 20.94 -4.92
N GLU A 163 -2.11 20.64 -3.91
CA GLU A 163 -1.67 20.61 -2.51
C GLU A 163 -0.76 19.41 -2.24
N VAL A 164 -1.10 18.24 -2.80
CA VAL A 164 -0.26 17.03 -2.75
C VAL A 164 1.10 17.30 -3.39
N GLU A 165 1.11 17.85 -4.60
CA GLU A 165 2.34 18.19 -5.33
C GLU A 165 3.17 19.21 -4.55
N LYS A 166 2.55 20.29 -4.07
CA LYS A 166 3.23 21.32 -3.29
C LYS A 166 3.85 20.75 -2.01
N ALA A 167 3.15 19.88 -1.29
CA ALA A 167 3.67 19.25 -0.09
C ALA A 167 4.89 18.37 -0.39
N ILE A 168 4.81 17.52 -1.42
CA ILE A 168 5.90 16.62 -1.81
C ILE A 168 7.12 17.44 -2.27
N VAL A 169 6.94 18.37 -3.21
CA VAL A 169 8.01 19.21 -3.74
C VAL A 169 8.64 20.05 -2.63
N GLY A 170 7.82 20.70 -1.79
CA GLY A 170 8.30 21.54 -0.69
C GLY A 170 9.06 20.76 0.39
N SER A 171 8.79 19.46 0.53
CA SER A 171 9.51 18.60 1.46
C SER A 171 10.85 18.08 0.92
N GLY A 172 11.07 18.12 -0.39
CA GLY A 172 12.20 17.44 -1.05
C GLY A 172 12.09 15.91 -1.06
N CYS A 173 10.97 15.33 -0.63
CA CYS A 173 10.71 13.89 -0.71
C CYS A 173 10.54 13.46 -2.17
N ARG A 174 11.14 12.33 -2.54
CA ARG A 174 11.00 11.76 -3.89
C ARG A 174 9.89 10.70 -3.93
N LEU A 175 9.23 10.60 -5.07
CA LEU A 175 8.31 9.49 -5.35
C LEU A 175 9.08 8.17 -5.49
N SER A 176 8.38 7.04 -5.31
CA SER A 176 8.99 5.73 -5.45
C SER A 176 9.28 5.42 -6.91
N ILE A 177 10.20 4.49 -7.16
CA ILE A 177 10.55 4.03 -8.51
C ILE A 177 9.32 3.52 -9.28
N GLU A 178 8.30 3.06 -8.57
CA GLU A 178 7.01 2.62 -9.13
C GLU A 178 6.34 3.70 -10.00
N TYR A 179 6.51 4.99 -9.67
CA TYR A 179 5.98 6.08 -10.50
C TYR A 179 6.71 6.22 -11.84
N GLU A 180 8.01 5.93 -11.87
CA GLU A 180 8.78 5.91 -13.12
C GLU A 180 8.42 4.67 -13.96
N LEU A 181 8.17 3.53 -13.31
CA LEU A 181 7.83 2.28 -14.00
C LEU A 181 6.38 2.22 -14.50
N PHE A 182 5.42 2.69 -13.69
CA PHE A 182 3.99 2.43 -13.88
C PHE A 182 3.13 3.70 -13.89
N GLY A 183 3.68 4.86 -13.54
CA GLY A 183 2.92 6.09 -13.29
C GLY A 183 2.06 6.06 -12.02
N ARG A 184 2.17 5.00 -11.21
CA ARG A 184 1.39 4.77 -9.99
C ARG A 184 2.06 3.72 -9.09
N SER A 185 1.58 3.60 -7.86
CA SER A 185 2.00 2.50 -6.97
C SER A 185 1.64 1.13 -7.55
N PHE A 186 2.49 0.15 -7.26
CA PHE A 186 2.34 -1.26 -7.59
C PHE A 186 1.05 -1.82 -6.95
N ASP A 187 0.09 -2.22 -7.78
CA ASP A 187 -1.24 -2.64 -7.31
C ASP A 187 -1.72 -3.99 -7.89
N GLY A 188 -0.92 -4.66 -8.72
CA GLY A 188 -1.32 -5.89 -9.39
C GLY A 188 -0.18 -6.61 -10.10
N ILE A 189 -0.48 -7.79 -10.62
CA ILE A 189 0.45 -8.67 -11.36
C ILE A 189 -0.06 -8.93 -12.79
N ASP A 190 -0.69 -7.93 -13.39
CA ASP A 190 -1.05 -7.95 -14.81
C ASP A 190 0.07 -7.34 -15.67
N TYR A 191 -0.08 -7.41 -16.99
CA TYR A 191 0.89 -6.88 -17.95
C TYR A 191 1.46 -5.49 -17.62
N ARG A 192 0.63 -4.54 -17.14
CA ARG A 192 1.05 -3.16 -16.84
C ARG A 192 2.18 -3.09 -15.82
N PHE A 193 2.29 -4.10 -14.97
CA PHE A 193 3.34 -4.23 -13.97
C PHE A 193 4.38 -5.27 -14.33
N LEU A 194 3.96 -6.42 -14.87
CA LEU A 194 4.88 -7.51 -15.19
C LEU A 194 5.91 -7.12 -16.23
N GLU A 195 5.53 -6.38 -17.28
CA GLU A 195 6.46 -6.01 -18.35
C GLU A 195 7.58 -5.09 -17.84
N PRO A 196 7.28 -3.95 -17.16
CA PRO A 196 8.35 -3.09 -16.68
C PRO A 196 9.20 -3.77 -15.59
N ILE A 197 8.60 -4.61 -14.73
CA ILE A 197 9.35 -5.36 -13.71
C ILE A 197 10.28 -6.38 -14.39
N LYS A 198 9.83 -7.14 -15.40
CA LYS A 198 10.70 -8.07 -16.15
C LYS A 198 11.90 -7.36 -16.76
N ARG A 199 11.68 -6.17 -17.34
CA ARG A 199 12.72 -5.39 -18.02
C ARG A 199 13.74 -4.78 -17.05
N VAL A 200 13.30 -4.24 -15.92
CA VAL A 200 14.14 -3.44 -15.01
C VAL A 200 14.60 -4.23 -13.78
N PHE A 201 13.76 -5.12 -13.26
CA PHE A 201 14.01 -5.93 -12.06
C PHE A 201 13.74 -7.42 -12.33
N PRO A 202 14.55 -8.10 -13.17
CA PRO A 202 14.29 -9.48 -13.59
C PRO A 202 14.24 -10.49 -12.41
N GLU A 203 15.00 -10.24 -11.34
CA GLU A 203 14.93 -11.09 -10.13
C GLU A 203 13.62 -10.89 -9.36
N ASP A 204 13.08 -9.67 -9.32
CA ASP A 204 11.75 -9.42 -8.75
C ASP A 204 10.65 -10.02 -9.61
N TYR A 205 10.80 -9.98 -10.93
CA TYR A 205 9.92 -10.67 -11.85
C TYR A 205 9.94 -12.19 -11.61
N LYS A 206 11.12 -12.79 -11.44
CA LYS A 206 11.25 -14.21 -11.08
C LYS A 206 10.58 -14.53 -9.75
N ARG A 207 10.72 -13.69 -8.72
CA ARG A 207 10.00 -13.85 -7.44
C ARG A 207 8.49 -13.85 -7.63
N ILE A 208 7.95 -13.02 -8.53
CA ILE A 208 6.52 -13.06 -8.86
C ILE A 208 6.17 -14.43 -9.46
N LEU A 209 6.97 -14.96 -10.40
CA LEU A 209 6.73 -16.27 -11.01
C LEU A 209 6.88 -17.44 -10.03
N ASP A 210 7.76 -17.34 -9.04
CA ASP A 210 7.90 -18.35 -8.00
C ASP A 210 6.57 -18.55 -7.24
N TRP A 211 5.84 -17.45 -6.99
CA TRP A 211 4.52 -17.46 -6.37
C TRP A 211 3.37 -17.70 -7.36
N PHE A 212 3.45 -17.12 -8.56
CA PHE A 212 2.39 -17.08 -9.58
C PHE A 212 2.94 -17.52 -10.95
N PRO A 213 3.21 -18.82 -11.16
CA PRO A 213 4.00 -19.28 -12.31
C PRO A 213 3.41 -18.93 -13.67
N LEU A 214 2.09 -18.90 -13.79
CA LEU A 214 1.43 -18.59 -15.06
C LEU A 214 1.28 -17.08 -15.31
N ALA A 215 1.87 -16.22 -14.48
CA ALA A 215 1.80 -14.78 -14.69
C ALA A 215 2.54 -14.35 -15.97
N ASP A 216 3.55 -15.11 -16.43
CA ASP A 216 4.22 -14.87 -17.72
C ASP A 216 3.26 -14.97 -18.92
N LEU A 217 2.12 -15.66 -18.79
CA LEU A 217 1.11 -15.72 -19.86
C LEU A 217 0.51 -14.34 -20.19
N GLU A 218 0.53 -13.38 -19.24
CA GLU A 218 0.13 -12.00 -19.52
C GLU A 218 1.03 -11.33 -20.56
N LEU A 219 2.33 -11.65 -20.56
CA LEU A 219 3.28 -11.15 -21.55
C LEU A 219 3.10 -11.87 -22.89
N PHE A 220 2.96 -13.19 -22.85
CA PHE A 220 2.74 -14.01 -24.05
C PHE A 220 1.49 -13.59 -24.82
N ARG A 221 0.38 -13.34 -24.13
CA ARG A 221 -0.89 -12.88 -24.75
C ARG A 221 -0.72 -11.59 -25.56
N ARG A 222 0.29 -10.77 -25.25
CA ARG A 222 0.57 -9.50 -25.94
C ARG A 222 1.68 -9.61 -27.00
N GLY A 223 2.11 -10.83 -27.33
CA GLY A 223 3.08 -11.11 -28.39
C GLY A 223 4.53 -11.04 -27.93
N GLU A 224 4.80 -10.95 -26.63
CA GLU A 224 6.16 -11.02 -26.11
C GLU A 224 6.65 -12.48 -26.03
N ARG A 225 7.95 -12.69 -26.28
CA ARG A 225 8.56 -14.01 -26.12
C ARG A 225 8.58 -14.38 -24.62
N SER A 226 8.05 -15.56 -24.31
CA SER A 226 8.03 -16.12 -22.95
C SER A 226 9.45 -16.31 -22.44
N ALA A 227 9.64 -16.18 -21.12
CA ALA A 227 10.91 -16.48 -20.47
C ALA A 227 11.18 -18.01 -20.37
N HIS A 228 10.19 -18.83 -20.72
CA HIS A 228 10.25 -20.30 -20.68
C HIS A 228 10.58 -20.94 -22.05
N ALA A 229 11.15 -20.17 -22.99
CA ALA A 229 11.64 -20.67 -24.28
C ALA A 229 13.13 -21.03 -24.21
#